data_AF-X0SEN4-F1
#
_entry.id   AF-X0SEN4-F1
#
_cell.length_a   1.000
_cell.length_b   1.000
_cell.length_c   1.000
_cell.angle_alpha   90.00
_cell.angle_beta   90.00
_cell.angle_gamma   90.00
#
_symmetry.space_group_name_H-M   'P 1'
#
loop_
_entity.id
_entity.type
_entity.pdbx_description
1 polymer ?
#
loop_
_entity_poly.entity_id
_entity_poly.type
_entity_poly.pdbx_seq_one_letter_code
_entity_poly.pdbx_strand_id
1 'polypeptide(L)'
;MTEILTYHNISNNEADSWAVTPSRFEQEMQWLAEKEYRGVSLREFYEDIEQEKVVVITFDDGYKDFHDIAMPILSKLDFKATVFVLSKLM
;
A
#
# COMPACT_ATOMS: atom_id res chain seq x y z
N MET A 1 11.02 12.70 -8.40
CA MET A 1 9.63 12.97 -7.98
C MET A 1 9.20 11.73 -7.23
N THR A 2 8.71 11.88 -6.01
CA THR A 2 8.32 10.75 -5.18
C THR A 2 6.83 10.53 -5.36
N GLU A 3 6.45 9.30 -5.69
CA GLU A 3 5.05 8.92 -5.92
C GLU A 3 4.39 8.47 -4.61
N ILE A 4 3.13 8.84 -4.42
CA ILE A 4 2.28 8.40 -3.32
C ILE A 4 1.11 7.61 -3.92
N LEU A 5 1.05 6.31 -3.61
CA LEU A 5 0.02 5.40 -4.10
C LEU A 5 -1.01 5.15 -3.00
N THR A 6 -2.25 5.53 -3.26
CA THR A 6 -3.38 5.32 -2.35
C THR A 6 -4.25 4.17 -2.83
N TYR A 7 -4.46 3.21 -1.93
CA TYR A 7 -5.40 2.10 -2.09
C TYR A 7 -6.54 2.24 -1.08
N HIS A 8 -7.68 1.61 -1.35
CA HIS A 8 -8.81 1.54 -0.40
C HIS A 8 -9.06 0.07 -0.04
N ASN A 9 -9.64 -0.69 -0.96
CA ASN A 9 -10.05 -2.07 -0.76
C ASN A 9 -9.24 -3.00 -1.67
N ILE A 10 -8.63 -4.05 -1.10
CA ILE A 10 -7.97 -5.11 -1.88
C ILE A 10 -8.88 -6.33 -1.99
N SER A 11 -9.75 -6.35 -3.00
CA SER A 11 -10.72 -7.43 -3.20
C SER A 11 -11.09 -7.66 -4.67
N ASN A 12 -11.72 -8.80 -4.94
CA ASN A 12 -12.30 -9.12 -6.26
C ASN A 12 -13.71 -8.53 -6.43
N ASN A 13 -14.08 -7.52 -5.65
CA ASN A 13 -15.40 -6.90 -5.73
C ASN A 13 -15.47 -5.94 -6.93
N GLU A 14 -15.87 -6.45 -8.09
CA GLU A 14 -15.97 -5.65 -9.32
C GLU A 14 -17.02 -4.51 -9.25
N ALA A 15 -17.92 -4.55 -8.25
CA ALA A 15 -18.91 -3.48 -8.05
C ALA A 15 -18.33 -2.26 -7.33
N ASP A 16 -17.17 -2.40 -6.68
CA ASP A 16 -16.47 -1.31 -5.99
C ASP A 16 -15.43 -0.69 -6.93
N SER A 17 -15.69 0.55 -7.37
CA SER A 17 -14.80 1.26 -8.29
C SER A 17 -13.42 1.56 -7.71
N TRP A 18 -13.25 1.43 -6.39
CA TRP A 18 -11.99 1.66 -5.68
C TRP A 18 -11.30 0.35 -5.29
N ALA A 19 -11.89 -0.80 -5.63
CA ALA A 19 -11.28 -2.08 -5.36
C ALA A 19 -10.17 -2.41 -6.37
N VAL A 20 -9.03 -2.84 -5.83
CA VAL A 20 -7.94 -3.44 -6.61
C VAL A 20 -7.89 -4.91 -6.29
N THR A 21 -7.87 -5.76 -7.31
CA THR A 21 -7.82 -7.21 -7.08
C THR A 21 -6.51 -7.61 -6.37
N PRO A 22 -6.52 -8.64 -5.50
CA PRO A 22 -5.30 -9.11 -4.84
C PRO A 22 -4.16 -9.43 -5.82
N SER A 23 -4.49 -10.06 -6.96
CA SER A 23 -3.50 -10.38 -7.99
C SER A 23 -2.92 -9.13 -8.65
N ARG A 24 -3.75 -8.10 -8.88
CA ARG A 24 -3.28 -6.84 -9.45
C ARG A 24 -2.38 -6.10 -8.47
N PHE A 25 -2.78 -6.02 -7.21
CA PHE A 25 -1.98 -5.40 -6.15
C PHE A 25 -0.62 -6.10 -5.99
N GLU A 26 -0.60 -7.44 -5.99
CA GLU A 26 0.64 -8.21 -5.92
C GLU A 26 1.57 -7.91 -7.10
N GLN A 27 1.03 -7.86 -8.32
CA GLN A 27 1.80 -7.52 -9.53
C GLN A 27 2.38 -6.09 -9.46
N GLU A 28 1.60 -5.12 -8.96
CA GLU A 28 2.06 -3.74 -8.78
C GLU A 28 3.22 -3.66 -7.76
N MET A 29 3.10 -4.36 -6.63
CA MET A 29 4.16 -4.38 -5.61
C MET A 29 5.41 -5.11 -6.10
N GLN A 30 5.25 -6.22 -6.82
CA GLN A 30 6.38 -6.93 -7.44
C GLN A 30 7.09 -6.05 -8.46
N TRP A 31 6.35 -5.34 -9.31
CA TRP A 31 6.94 -4.43 -10.29
C TRP A 31 7.74 -3.31 -9.62
N LEU A 32 7.23 -2.73 -8.52
CA LEU A 32 7.97 -1.74 -7.74
C LEU A 32 9.27 -2.32 -7.17
N ALA A 33 9.20 -3.51 -6.57
CA ALA A 33 10.37 -4.19 -6.04
C ALA A 33 11.42 -4.52 -7.13
N GLU A 34 10.99 -5.00 -8.30
CA GLU A 34 11.86 -5.26 -9.46
C GLU A 34 12.54 -4.01 -10.01
N LYS A 35 11.93 -2.83 -9.83
CA LYS A 35 12.50 -1.53 -10.18
C LYS A 35 13.36 -0.93 -9.06
N GLU A 36 13.55 -1.68 -7.98
CA GLU A 36 14.31 -1.32 -6.79
C GLU A 36 13.69 -0.15 -6.02
N TYR A 37 12.36 0.00 -6.08
CA TYR A 37 11.66 0.91 -5.19
C TYR A 37 11.64 0.37 -3.76
N ARG A 38 11.79 1.26 -2.80
CA ARG A 38 11.52 1.02 -1.38
C ARG A 38 10.13 1.55 -1.05
N GLY A 39 9.23 0.64 -0.68
CA GLY A 39 7.92 0.98 -0.13
C GLY A 39 8.05 1.44 1.32
N VAL A 40 7.74 2.70 1.61
CA VAL A 40 7.91 3.29 2.94
C VAL A 40 6.58 3.78 3.51
N SER A 41 6.52 3.87 4.83
CA SER A 41 5.42 4.57 5.49
C SER A 41 5.52 6.08 5.24
N LEU A 42 4.38 6.78 5.30
CA LEU A 42 4.33 8.24 5.19
C LEU A 42 5.16 8.91 6.30
N ARG A 43 5.21 8.29 7.48
CA ARG A 43 6.04 8.75 8.60
C ARG A 43 7.53 8.72 8.26
N GLU A 44 8.02 7.60 7.76
CA GLU A 44 9.44 7.48 7.36
C GLU A 44 9.77 8.43 6.23
N PHE A 45 8.86 8.59 5.26
CA PHE A 45 9.04 9.56 4.19
C PHE A 45 9.20 11.00 4.72
N TYR A 46 8.44 11.36 5.76
CA TYR A 46 8.52 12.68 6.40
C TYR A 46 9.75 12.85 7.30
N GLU A 47 10.23 11.79 7.95
CA GLU A 47 11.40 11.81 8.85
C GLU A 47 12.76 11.88 8.11
N ASP A 48 12.76 12.39 6.87
CA ASP A 48 13.92 12.72 6.03
C ASP A 48 14.84 11.54 5.66
N ILE A 49 14.22 10.46 5.16
CA ILE A 49 14.96 9.37 4.53
C ILE A 49 15.50 9.79 3.15
N GLU A 50 16.58 9.13 2.71
CA GLU A 50 17.03 9.20 1.32
C GLU A 50 15.84 8.91 0.38
N GLN A 51 15.51 9.83 -0.51
CA GLN A 51 14.30 9.74 -1.34
C GLN A 51 14.56 9.11 -2.71
N GLU A 52 15.74 8.53 -2.92
CA GLU A 52 16.04 7.80 -4.15
C GLU A 52 15.24 6.49 -4.19
N LYS A 53 14.49 6.32 -5.29
CA LYS A 53 13.59 5.19 -5.56
C LYS A 53 12.69 4.86 -4.36
N VAL A 54 12.02 5.85 -3.81
CA VAL A 54 11.02 5.66 -2.74
C VAL A 54 9.62 5.76 -3.32
N VAL A 55 8.72 4.92 -2.82
CA VAL A 55 7.27 5.02 -3.05
C VAL A 55 6.56 5.00 -1.70
N VAL A 56 5.64 5.92 -1.48
CA VAL A 56 4.80 5.92 -0.29
C VAL A 56 3.52 5.16 -0.61
N ILE A 57 3.19 4.18 0.22
CA ILE A 57 2.00 3.34 0.05
C ILE A 57 1.03 3.65 1.17
N THR A 58 -0.20 4.06 0.84
CA THR A 58 -1.24 4.36 1.81
C THR A 58 -2.51 3.56 1.54
N PHE A 59 -3.25 3.26 2.62
CA PHE A 59 -4.55 2.62 2.59
C PHE A 59 -5.56 3.47 3.37
N ASP A 60 -6.66 3.81 2.74
CA ASP A 60 -7.74 4.56 3.39
C ASP A 60 -8.82 3.61 3.95
N ASP A 61 -9.74 4.16 4.74
CA ASP A 61 -10.93 3.52 5.32
C ASP A 61 -10.71 2.44 6.39
N GLY A 62 -9.57 1.76 6.41
CA GLY A 62 -9.26 0.72 7.39
C GLY A 62 -10.00 -0.61 7.13
N TYR A 63 -10.20 -0.96 5.85
CA TYR A 63 -10.81 -2.25 5.49
C TYR A 63 -9.99 -3.44 6.01
N LYS A 64 -10.71 -4.51 6.38
CA LYS A 64 -10.10 -5.75 6.91
C LYS A 64 -9.18 -6.43 5.88
N ASP A 65 -9.45 -6.27 4.59
CA ASP A 65 -8.62 -6.82 3.52
C ASP A 65 -7.19 -6.29 3.50
N PHE A 66 -6.93 -5.10 4.05
CA PHE A 66 -5.55 -4.64 4.28
C PHE A 66 -4.80 -5.67 5.13
N HIS A 67 -5.37 -6.05 6.28
CA HIS A 67 -4.74 -7.01 7.20
C HIS A 67 -4.66 -8.41 6.58
N ASP A 68 -5.73 -8.87 5.94
CA ASP A 68 -5.84 -10.25 5.46
C ASP A 68 -5.07 -10.52 4.16
N ILE A 69 -4.90 -9.50 3.32
CA ILE A 69 -4.40 -9.65 1.94
C ILE A 69 -3.21 -8.74 1.68
N ALA A 70 -3.36 -7.42 1.86
CA ALA A 70 -2.32 -6.46 1.47
C ALA A 70 -1.06 -6.58 2.34
N MET A 71 -1.23 -6.65 3.66
CA MET A 71 -0.14 -6.70 4.63
C MET A 71 0.78 -7.93 4.45
N PRO A 72 0.26 -9.16 4.23
CA PRO A 72 1.12 -10.30 3.87
C PRO A 72 1.91 -10.11 2.58
N ILE A 73 1.35 -9.49 1.55
CA ILE A 73 2.04 -9.22 0.27
C ILE A 73 3.17 -8.22 0.49
N LEU A 74 2.89 -7.10 1.15
CA LEU A 74 3.88 -6.07 1.48
C LEU A 74 5.01 -6.64 2.34
N SER A 75 4.69 -7.47 3.33
CA SER A 75 5.67 -8.10 4.23
C SER A 75 6.67 -9.01 3.50
N LYS A 76 6.22 -9.71 2.44
CA LYS A 76 7.12 -10.55 1.61
C LYS A 76 8.15 -9.72 0.84
N LEU A 77 7.87 -8.45 0.59
CA LEU A 77 8.69 -7.53 -0.18
C LEU A 77 9.43 -6.51 0.70
N ASP A 78 9.32 -6.63 2.03
CA ASP A 78 9.82 -5.66 3.01
C ASP A 78 9.32 -4.22 2.78
N PHE A 79 8.10 -4.11 2.24
CA PHE A 79 7.45 -2.83 2.03
C PHE A 79 6.65 -2.43 3.25
N LYS A 80 6.71 -1.13 3.58
CA LYS A 80 5.91 -0.49 4.63
C LYS A 80 4.80 0.33 3.99
N ALA A 81 3.72 0.52 4.75
CA ALA A 81 2.57 1.32 4.34
C ALA A 81 2.01 2.12 5.52
N THR A 82 1.13 3.07 5.23
CA THR A 82 0.35 3.81 6.24
C THR A 82 -1.13 3.52 6.04
N VAL A 83 -1.84 3.22 7.13
CA VAL A 83 -3.30 2.98 7.09
C VAL A 83 -4.02 4.10 7.82
N PHE A 84 -4.93 4.76 7.14
CA PHE A 84 -5.81 5.79 7.71
C PHE A 84 -7.13 5.16 8.14
N VAL A 85 -7.22 4.90 9.44
CA VAL A 85 -8.35 4.19 10.05
C VAL A 85 -9.47 5.15 10.46
N LEU A 86 -10.71 4.81 10.09
CA LEU A 86 -11.89 5.55 10.53
C LEU A 86 -12.26 5.18 11.98
N SER A 87 -11.92 6.06 12.92
CA SER A 87 -12.00 5.81 14.38
C SER A 87 -13.40 5.54 14.96
N LYS A 88 -14.48 5.83 14.22
CA LYS A 88 -15.87 5.60 14.67
C LYS A 88 -16.53 4.35 14.09
N LEU A 89 -15.83 3.62 13.21
CA LEU A 89 -16.32 2.42 12.55
C LEU A 89 -15.61 1.15 13.07
N MET A 90 -14.67 1.30 14.01
CA MET A 90 -14.00 0.22 14.73
C MET A 90 -14.52 0.08 16.16
#